data_AF-B3P3C6-F1
#
_entry.id   AF-B3P3C6-F1
#
_cell.length_a   1.000
_cell.length_b   1.000
_cell.length_c   1.000
_cell.angle_alpha   90.00
_cell.angle_beta   90.00
_cell.angle_gamma   90.00
#
_symmetry.space_group_name_H-M   'P 1'
#
loop_
_entity.id
_entity.type
_entity.pdbx_description
1 polymer ?
#
loop_
_entity_poly.entity_id
_entity_poly.type
_entity_poly.pdbx_seq_one_letter_code
_entity_poly.pdbx_strand_id
1 'polypeptide(L)'
;MINPILLAAILVGVAQATIIFKPQIPVTPATKCQIYWREYAWALEDCVCRVFQNGCLLAEESQQRERAGKTPLIPVTKGVCQKFIKRKCFLGWPVLAKFPIPSPCGLNGKQGSLEIKKFKSLCELQKYSAERNKPYISYSKC
;
A
#
# COMPACT_ATOMS: atom_id res chain seq x y z
N MET A 1 -38.86 -60.87 25.39
CA MET A 1 -37.64 -60.28 25.98
C MET A 1 -36.52 -60.45 24.99
N ILE A 2 -36.14 -59.37 24.31
CA ILE A 2 -35.05 -59.33 23.32
C ILE A 2 -34.14 -58.16 23.71
N ASN A 3 -32.84 -58.45 23.72
CA ASN A 3 -31.73 -57.77 24.39
C ASN A 3 -31.35 -56.44 23.69
N PRO A 4 -31.14 -55.31 24.41
CA PRO A 4 -30.87 -54.00 23.80
C PRO A 4 -29.38 -53.74 23.55
N ILE A 5 -28.65 -54.71 22.98
CA ILE A 5 -27.20 -54.63 22.76
C ILE A 5 -26.87 -54.96 21.30
N LEU A 6 -27.41 -54.21 20.32
CA LEU A 6 -26.85 -54.19 18.96
C LEU A 6 -27.43 -53.08 18.07
N LEU A 7 -27.40 -51.81 18.48
CA LEU A 7 -27.79 -50.70 17.60
C LEU A 7 -26.99 -49.42 17.88
N ALA A 8 -25.76 -49.57 18.34
CA ALA A 8 -24.81 -48.47 18.52
C ALA A 8 -23.67 -48.61 17.50
N ALA A 9 -23.99 -48.52 16.20
CA ALA A 9 -22.95 -48.61 15.16
C ALA A 9 -23.30 -47.95 13.83
N ILE A 10 -24.24 -47.01 13.74
CA ILE A 10 -24.37 -46.18 12.54
C ILE A 10 -24.89 -44.81 12.99
N LEU A 11 -24.03 -43.79 12.93
CA LEU A 11 -24.31 -42.37 12.68
C LEU A 11 -23.02 -41.57 12.97
N VAL A 12 -21.94 -41.93 12.26
CA VAL A 12 -20.71 -41.14 12.16
C VAL A 12 -20.65 -40.57 10.75
N GLY A 13 -20.45 -39.26 10.64
CA GLY A 13 -20.22 -38.52 9.40
C GLY A 13 -21.55 -38.19 8.69
N VAL A 14 -21.86 -36.95 8.34
CA VAL A 14 -21.02 -35.98 7.66
C VAL A 14 -21.48 -34.57 8.05
N ALA A 15 -20.72 -33.89 8.90
CA ALA A 15 -20.86 -32.44 9.02
C ALA A 15 -20.23 -31.84 7.75
N GLN A 16 -21.05 -31.51 6.76
CA GLN A 16 -20.60 -30.75 5.59
C GLN A 16 -20.20 -29.36 6.08
N ALA A 17 -18.91 -29.16 6.32
CA ALA A 17 -18.33 -27.83 6.40
C ALA A 17 -18.35 -27.24 4.99
N THR A 18 -19.49 -26.71 4.57
CA THR A 18 -19.57 -25.78 3.45
C THR A 18 -18.78 -24.55 3.86
N ILE A 19 -17.53 -24.51 3.41
CA ILE A 19 -16.70 -23.31 3.41
C ILE A 19 -17.44 -22.30 2.54
N ILE A 20 -18.25 -21.45 3.18
CA ILE A 20 -18.82 -20.27 2.54
C ILE A 20 -17.63 -19.37 2.24
N PHE A 21 -17.07 -19.50 1.03
CA PHE A 21 -16.28 -18.44 0.42
C PHE A 21 -17.22 -17.26 0.26
N LYS A 22 -17.29 -16.40 1.28
CA LYS A 22 -17.89 -15.08 1.11
C LYS A 22 -17.14 -14.45 -0.06
N PRO A 23 -17.82 -14.06 -1.15
CA PRO A 23 -17.16 -13.29 -2.20
C PRO A 23 -16.50 -12.11 -1.52
N GLN A 24 -15.18 -11.97 -1.69
CA GLN A 24 -14.44 -10.83 -1.18
C GLN A 24 -15.16 -9.60 -1.73
N ILE A 25 -15.79 -8.84 -0.84
CA ILE A 25 -16.37 -7.54 -1.18
C ILE A 25 -15.27 -6.81 -1.94
N PRO A 26 -15.48 -6.41 -3.22
CA PRO A 26 -14.46 -5.72 -3.97
C PRO A 26 -14.09 -4.48 -3.16
N VAL A 27 -12.88 -4.49 -2.59
CA VAL A 27 -12.35 -3.33 -1.87
C VAL A 27 -12.34 -2.23 -2.90
N THR A 28 -13.23 -1.26 -2.74
CA THR A 28 -13.22 -0.05 -3.57
C THR A 28 -11.79 0.49 -3.52
N PRO A 29 -11.12 0.62 -4.66
CA PRO A 29 -9.74 1.08 -4.64
C PRO A 29 -9.75 2.48 -4.03
N ALA A 30 -8.92 2.70 -3.02
CA ALA A 30 -8.81 3.99 -2.31
C ALA A 30 -8.34 5.15 -3.22
N THR A 31 -8.05 4.86 -4.48
CA THR A 31 -7.54 5.75 -5.52
C THR A 31 -8.13 5.32 -6.86
N LYS A 32 -8.37 6.28 -7.76
CA LYS A 32 -8.73 6.01 -9.16
C LYS A 32 -7.51 5.74 -10.04
N CYS A 33 -6.30 5.95 -9.52
CA CYS A 33 -5.05 5.81 -10.24
C CYS A 33 -4.59 4.35 -10.30
N GLN A 34 -3.96 3.98 -11.43
CA GLN A 34 -3.37 2.67 -11.59
C GLN A 34 -2.04 2.57 -10.82
N ILE A 35 -2.08 1.99 -9.62
CA ILE A 35 -0.94 1.87 -8.71
C ILE A 35 0.23 1.01 -9.23
N TYR A 36 0.02 0.22 -10.30
CA TYR A 36 1.07 -0.59 -10.92
C TYR A 36 1.68 0.06 -12.18
N TRP A 37 1.15 1.22 -12.60
CA TRP A 37 1.73 1.98 -13.70
C TRP A 37 2.96 2.75 -13.22
N ARG A 38 4.15 2.31 -13.65
CA ARG A 38 5.45 2.89 -13.28
C ARG A 38 5.83 3.97 -14.28
N GLU A 39 5.72 5.21 -13.83
CA GLU A 39 6.17 6.41 -14.54
C GLU A 39 6.53 7.46 -13.48
N TYR A 40 7.66 7.25 -12.79
CA TYR A 40 7.93 7.95 -11.54
C TYR A 40 7.87 9.46 -11.67
N ALA A 41 6.99 10.06 -10.87
CA ALA A 41 6.86 11.50 -10.73
C ALA A 41 7.52 11.96 -9.43
N TRP A 42 8.07 13.16 -9.43
CA TRP A 42 8.82 13.71 -8.30
C TRP A 42 8.21 15.04 -7.89
N ALA A 43 8.07 15.27 -6.60
CA ALA A 43 7.58 16.52 -6.06
C ALA A 43 8.25 16.89 -4.74
N LEU A 44 8.17 18.16 -4.40
CA LEU A 44 8.44 18.64 -3.06
C LEU A 44 7.14 18.67 -2.26
N GLU A 45 7.15 18.00 -1.12
CA GLU A 45 6.13 18.09 -0.08
C GLU A 45 6.77 18.81 1.12
N ASP A 46 6.38 20.05 1.39
CA ASP A 46 6.90 20.84 2.50
C ASP A 46 8.45 20.88 2.52
N CYS A 47 9.05 21.12 1.35
CA CYS A 47 10.50 21.10 1.10
C CYS A 47 11.18 19.74 1.36
N VAL A 48 10.43 18.63 1.32
CA VAL A 48 10.94 17.27 1.38
C VAL A 48 10.71 16.59 0.03
N CYS A 49 11.73 15.89 -0.47
CA CYS A 49 11.58 15.11 -1.69
C CYS A 49 10.62 13.93 -1.48
N ARG A 50 9.60 13.83 -2.33
CA ARG A 50 8.70 12.68 -2.41
C ARG A 50 8.64 12.18 -3.84
N VAL A 51 8.79 10.85 -3.99
CA VAL A 51 8.60 10.14 -5.26
C VAL A 51 7.23 9.48 -5.26
N PHE A 52 6.57 9.57 -6.40
CA PHE A 52 5.28 8.96 -6.67
C PHE A 52 5.42 7.93 -7.78
N GLN A 53 4.58 6.90 -7.72
CA GLN A 53 4.59 5.81 -8.69
C GLN A 53 4.24 6.30 -10.10
N ASN A 54 3.36 7.30 -10.21
CA ASN A 54 2.99 7.99 -11.45
C ASN A 54 2.42 9.39 -11.19
N GLY A 55 2.24 10.16 -12.26
CA GLY A 55 1.68 11.51 -12.21
C GLY A 55 0.23 11.57 -11.72
N CYS A 56 -0.58 10.52 -11.94
CA CYS A 56 -1.95 10.46 -11.43
C CYS A 56 -1.96 10.48 -9.89
N LEU A 57 -1.13 9.64 -9.26
CA LEU A 57 -1.04 9.58 -7.79
C LEU A 57 -0.47 10.88 -7.19
N LEU A 58 0.44 11.56 -7.89
CA LEU A 58 0.91 12.88 -7.49
C LEU A 58 -0.26 13.88 -7.50
N ALA A 59 -1.03 13.94 -8.59
CA ALA A 59 -2.14 14.87 -8.72
C ALA A 59 -3.23 14.62 -7.68
N GLU A 60 -3.58 13.36 -7.43
CA GLU A 60 -4.59 12.98 -6.43
C GLU A 60 -4.15 13.37 -5.01
N GLU A 61 -2.90 13.11 -4.64
CA GLU A 61 -2.35 13.54 -3.35
C GLU A 61 -2.29 15.07 -3.24
N SER A 62 -1.89 15.77 -4.30
CA SER A 62 -1.86 17.24 -4.31
C SER A 62 -3.26 17.82 -4.08
N GLN A 63 -4.26 17.29 -4.78
CA GLN A 63 -5.65 17.69 -4.60
C GLN A 63 -6.16 17.35 -3.19
N GLN A 64 -5.78 16.20 -2.64
CA GLN A 64 -6.14 15.83 -1.27
C GLN A 64 -5.52 16.79 -0.24
N ARG A 65 -4.26 17.21 -0.46
CA ARG A 65 -3.59 18.22 0.37
C ARG A 65 -4.30 19.57 0.30
N GLU A 66 -4.65 20.04 -0.89
CA GLU A 66 -5.42 21.27 -1.09
C GLU A 66 -6.77 21.23 -0.35
N ARG A 67 -7.53 20.14 -0.51
CA ARG A 67 -8.80 19.94 0.21
C ARG A 67 -8.64 19.93 1.73
N ALA A 68 -7.48 19.50 2.22
CA ALA A 68 -7.14 19.51 3.64
C ALA A 68 -6.53 20.85 4.11
N GLY A 69 -6.52 21.89 3.27
CA GLY A 69 -5.96 23.21 3.60
C GLY A 69 -4.43 23.24 3.68
N LYS A 70 -3.75 22.26 3.06
CA LYS A 70 -2.29 22.18 3.01
C LYS A 70 -1.77 22.69 1.67
N THR A 71 -0.48 23.06 1.63
CA THR A 71 0.19 23.44 0.39
C THR A 71 0.16 22.29 -0.62
N PRO A 72 -0.23 22.55 -1.88
CA PRO A 72 -0.12 21.57 -2.97
C PRO A 72 1.30 20.99 -3.08
N LEU A 73 1.41 19.85 -3.73
CA LEU A 73 2.73 19.31 -4.09
C LEU A 73 3.35 20.17 -5.19
N ILE A 74 4.65 20.41 -5.12
CA ILE A 74 5.38 21.15 -6.17
C ILE A 74 6.08 20.14 -7.07
N PRO A 75 5.60 19.88 -8.30
CA PRO A 75 6.25 18.95 -9.22
C PRO A 75 7.62 19.47 -9.60
N VAL A 76 8.63 18.60 -9.55
CA VAL A 76 10.01 18.94 -9.89
C VAL A 76 10.67 17.80 -10.66
N THR A 77 11.82 18.06 -11.25
CA THR A 77 12.64 16.97 -11.82
C THR A 77 13.26 16.13 -10.70
N LYS A 78 13.60 14.87 -11.01
CA LYS A 78 14.34 13.99 -10.09
C LYS A 78 15.59 14.65 -9.51
N GLY A 79 16.40 15.28 -10.37
CA GLY A 79 17.66 15.91 -9.97
C GLY A 79 17.46 17.09 -9.01
N VAL A 80 16.36 17.84 -9.14
CA VAL A 80 15.99 18.87 -8.17
C VAL A 80 15.51 18.23 -6.88
N CYS A 81 14.58 17.27 -6.95
CA CYS A 81 14.02 16.61 -5.77
C CYS A 81 15.11 15.99 -4.89
N GLN A 82 16.08 15.28 -5.48
CA GLN A 82 17.14 14.60 -4.73
C GLN A 82 17.97 15.54 -3.82
N LYS A 83 18.04 16.84 -4.13
CA LYS A 83 18.70 17.84 -3.29
C LYS A 83 17.96 18.11 -1.97
N PHE A 84 16.66 17.78 -1.91
CA PHE A 84 15.76 17.95 -0.77
C PHE A 84 15.51 16.64 0.00
N ILE A 85 16.30 15.60 -0.25
CA ILE A 85 16.28 14.39 0.58
C ILE A 85 16.83 14.74 1.97
N LYS A 86 16.07 14.42 3.02
CA LYS A 86 16.49 14.68 4.40
C LYS A 86 17.69 13.80 4.76
N ARG A 87 18.80 14.44 5.17
CA ARG A 87 20.02 13.72 5.62
C ARG A 87 19.80 13.00 6.95
N LYS A 88 19.19 13.70 7.92
CA LYS A 88 18.88 13.21 9.26
C LYS A 88 17.38 13.26 9.48
N CYS A 89 16.85 12.21 10.10
CA CYS A 89 15.48 12.16 10.58
C CYS A 89 15.49 12.20 12.12
N PHE A 90 14.69 13.10 12.68
CA PHE A 90 14.50 13.17 14.13
C PHE A 90 13.47 12.13 14.59
N LEU A 91 13.33 11.97 15.91
CA LEU A 91 12.28 11.14 16.53
C LEU A 91 10.91 11.51 15.95
N GLY A 92 10.12 10.48 15.65
CA GLY A 92 8.78 10.62 15.12
C GLY A 92 7.96 9.36 15.38
N TRP A 93 6.73 9.36 14.90
CA TRP A 93 5.81 8.25 15.09
C TRP A 93 6.04 7.16 14.04
N PRO A 94 6.13 5.87 14.45
CA PRO A 94 6.28 4.78 13.50
C PRO A 94 5.13 4.73 12.50
N VAL A 95 5.46 4.35 11.26
CA VAL A 95 4.49 4.23 10.17
C VAL A 95 4.60 2.88 9.46
N LEU A 96 3.46 2.38 8.97
CA LEU A 96 3.39 1.25 8.04
C LEU A 96 3.11 1.79 6.65
N ALA A 97 3.92 1.45 5.67
CA ALA A 97 3.76 1.89 4.29
C ALA A 97 3.54 0.70 3.35
N LYS A 98 2.67 0.89 2.36
CA LYS A 98 2.38 -0.07 1.29
C LYS A 98 3.14 0.30 0.03
N PHE A 99 3.86 -0.66 -0.54
CA PHE A 99 4.62 -0.49 -1.77
C PHE A 99 4.07 -1.43 -2.86
N PRO A 100 3.85 -0.94 -4.10
CA PRO A 100 3.48 -1.79 -5.21
C PRO A 100 4.70 -2.58 -5.69
N ILE A 101 4.60 -3.90 -5.67
CA ILE A 101 5.54 -4.81 -6.32
C ILE A 101 4.99 -5.08 -7.73
N PRO A 102 5.79 -4.87 -8.80
CA PRO A 102 5.35 -5.14 -10.17
C PRO A 102 5.10 -6.64 -10.39
N SER A 103 4.27 -6.95 -11.39
CA SER A 103 4.06 -8.34 -11.82
C SER A 103 5.40 -9.00 -12.22
N PRO A 104 5.64 -10.29 -11.90
CA PRO A 104 6.88 -10.99 -12.24
C PRO A 104 7.20 -10.97 -13.75
N CYS A 105 6.17 -10.90 -14.59
CA CYS A 105 6.34 -10.82 -16.05
C CYS A 105 6.84 -9.47 -16.58
N GLY A 106 7.07 -8.48 -15.71
CA GLY A 106 7.73 -7.21 -16.06
C GLY A 106 6.86 -6.16 -16.77
N LEU A 107 5.67 -6.53 -17.26
CA LEU A 107 4.76 -5.64 -17.98
C LEU A 107 4.28 -4.48 -17.08
N ASN A 108 4.37 -3.25 -17.61
CA ASN A 108 3.93 -2.06 -16.89
C ASN A 108 2.41 -2.03 -16.73
N GLY A 109 1.92 -1.55 -15.59
CA GLY A 109 0.48 -1.49 -15.31
C GLY A 109 -0.17 -2.82 -14.94
N LYS A 110 0.46 -3.96 -15.24
CA LYS A 110 -0.08 -5.27 -14.85
C LYS A 110 -0.05 -5.43 -13.34
N GLN A 111 -1.17 -5.92 -12.81
CA GLN A 111 -1.33 -6.15 -11.39
C GLN A 111 -0.23 -7.07 -10.85
N GLY A 112 0.45 -6.58 -9.83
CA GLY A 112 1.38 -7.37 -9.02
C GLY A 112 0.84 -7.54 -7.60
N SER A 113 1.72 -7.39 -6.62
CA SER A 113 1.39 -7.53 -5.21
C SER A 113 1.72 -6.26 -4.42
N LEU A 114 1.32 -6.23 -3.14
CA LEU A 114 1.66 -5.14 -2.23
C LEU A 114 2.59 -5.65 -1.13
N GLU A 115 3.66 -4.93 -0.87
CA GLU A 115 4.56 -5.15 0.26
C GLU A 115 4.25 -4.14 1.36
N ILE A 116 4.16 -4.58 2.62
CA ILE A 116 4.02 -3.70 3.78
C ILE A 116 5.37 -3.61 4.49
N LYS A 117 5.84 -2.39 4.76
CA LYS A 117 7.05 -2.15 5.57
C LYS A 117 6.80 -1.17 6.69
N LYS A 118 7.44 -1.43 7.82
CA LYS A 118 7.45 -0.53 8.99
C LYS A 118 8.67 0.39 8.95
N PHE A 119 8.45 1.66 9.24
CA PHE A 119 9.50 2.67 9.40
C PHE A 119 9.40 3.33 10.77
N LYS A 120 10.54 3.82 11.27
CA LYS A 120 10.61 4.49 12.57
C LYS A 120 9.87 5.84 12.57
N SER A 121 9.76 6.50 11.43
CA SER A 121 9.02 7.76 11.26
C SER A 121 8.60 7.98 9.79
N LEU A 122 7.71 8.94 9.56
CA LEU A 122 7.37 9.39 8.19
C LEU A 122 8.61 9.96 7.46
N CYS A 123 9.51 10.62 8.17
CA CYS A 123 10.78 11.10 7.59
C CYS A 123 11.63 9.94 7.06
N GLU A 124 11.77 8.86 7.85
CA GLU A 124 12.53 7.67 7.43
C GLU A 124 11.88 6.98 6.22
N LEU A 125 10.55 6.93 6.17
CA LEU A 125 9.81 6.45 5.00
C LEU A 125 10.10 7.31 3.74
N GLN A 126 9.95 8.63 3.85
CA GLN A 126 10.16 9.55 2.72
C GLN A 126 11.62 9.50 2.23
N LYS A 127 12.58 9.47 3.16
CA LYS A 127 14.00 9.30 2.86
C LYS A 127 14.26 7.99 2.12
N TYR A 128 13.83 6.85 2.67
CA TYR A 128 13.97 5.54 2.03
C TYR A 128 13.37 5.52 0.62
N SER A 129 12.15 6.03 0.49
CA SER A 129 11.41 6.08 -0.77
C SER A 129 12.18 6.86 -1.83
N ALA A 130 12.64 8.07 -1.50
CA ALA A 130 13.38 8.93 -2.42
C ALA A 130 14.78 8.41 -2.77
N GLU A 131 15.54 7.88 -1.79
CA GLU A 131 16.89 7.33 -2.01
C GLU A 131 16.87 6.06 -2.85
N ARG A 132 15.85 5.21 -2.66
CA ARG A 132 15.74 3.91 -3.36
C ARG A 132 14.89 3.96 -4.62
N ASN A 133 14.30 5.11 -4.96
CA ASN A 133 13.27 5.24 -6.00
C ASN A 133 12.13 4.22 -5.78
N LYS A 134 11.69 4.06 -4.53
CA LYS A 134 10.63 3.12 -4.13
C LYS A 134 9.42 3.90 -3.61
N PRO A 135 8.54 4.39 -4.51
CA PRO A 135 7.34 5.10 -4.08
C PRO A 135 6.40 4.17 -3.32
N TYR A 136 5.93 4.63 -2.16
CA TYR A 136 4.80 4.01 -1.46
C TYR A 136 3.49 4.59 -2.01
N ILE A 137 2.41 3.81 -1.96
CA ILE A 137 1.07 4.22 -2.42
C ILE A 137 0.17 4.67 -1.28
N SER A 138 0.48 4.26 -0.05
CA SER A 138 -0.19 4.73 1.16
C SER A 138 0.66 4.42 2.40
N TYR A 139 0.38 5.11 3.49
CA TYR A 139 0.91 4.79 4.81
C TYR A 139 -0.11 5.07 5.90
N SER A 140 0.07 4.44 7.06
CA SER A 140 -0.71 4.69 8.27
C SER A 140 0.23 4.81 9.46
N LYS A 141 -0.22 5.52 10.50
CA LYS A 141 0.46 5.47 11.81
C LYS A 141 0.33 4.07 12.38
N CYS A 142 1.36 3.61 13.08
CA CYS A 142 1.29 2.41 13.92
C CYS A 142 0.53 2.71 15.21
#